data_AF-A0A9N9ITT7-F1
#
_entry.id   AF-A0A9N9ITT7-F1
#
_cell.length_a   1.000
_cell.length_b   1.000
_cell.length_c   1.000
_cell.angle_alpha   90.00
_cell.angle_beta   90.00
_cell.angle_gamma   90.00
#
_symmetry.space_group_name_H-M   'P 1'
#
loop_
_entity.id
_entity.type
_entity.pdbx_description
1 polymer ?
#
loop_
_entity_poly.entity_id
_entity_poly.type
_entity_poly.pdbx_seq_one_letter_code
_entity_poly.pdbx_strand_id
1 'polypeptide(L)'
;RNYAICCACYDTLGRPTALLYKFSNKNEHVKNHLKKWQHFINKVGGIEEVSKILEIKLEEVKEKSEIANAKKICVKSNISTDKKNFESLLLHATVSASLALQWIQNEEVQELFYFVNPSLKLPGCCSLGGRILNNEVKKYNYDMITKLKNNLIGPTLTFDG
;
A
#
# COMPACT_ATOMS: atom_id res chain seq x y z
N ARG A 1 25.09 -7.30 20.03
CA ARG A 1 25.13 -5.91 19.50
C ARG A 1 25.97 -5.92 18.22
N ASN A 2 25.34 -5.79 17.05
CA ASN A 2 26.05 -5.88 15.78
C ASN A 2 26.72 -4.53 15.47
N TYR A 3 28.05 -4.51 15.51
CA TYR A 3 28.86 -3.37 15.10
C TYR A 3 29.48 -3.65 13.74
N ALA A 4 29.73 -2.59 12.99
CA ALA A 4 30.38 -2.64 11.69
C ALA A 4 31.70 -1.87 11.76
N ILE A 5 32.67 -2.34 10.99
CA ILE A 5 33.97 -1.70 10.76
C ILE A 5 34.09 -1.51 9.25
N CYS A 6 34.49 -0.32 8.81
CA CYS A 6 34.71 -0.05 7.40
C CYS A 6 35.98 -0.75 6.92
N CYS A 7 35.88 -1.55 5.86
CA CYS A 7 37.03 -2.25 5.27
C CYS A 7 38.10 -1.28 4.80
N ALA A 8 37.75 -0.13 4.20
CA ALA A 8 38.74 0.86 3.80
C ALA A 8 39.56 1.41 4.99
N CYS A 9 38.90 1.65 6.13
CA CYS A 9 39.59 2.08 7.34
C CYS A 9 40.44 0.95 7.94
N TYR A 10 39.98 -0.30 7.86
CA TYR A 10 40.75 -1.47 8.29
C TYR A 10 42.02 -1.66 7.46
N ASP A 11 41.92 -1.58 6.13
CA ASP A 11 43.04 -1.78 5.22
C ASP A 11 44.12 -0.71 5.38
N THR A 12 43.72 0.52 5.71
CA THR A 12 44.66 1.67 5.79
C THR A 12 45.24 1.86 7.19
N LEU A 13 44.44 1.69 8.25
CA LEU A 13 44.84 2.00 9.64
C LEU A 13 45.17 0.75 10.47
N GLY A 14 44.88 -0.44 9.93
CA GLY A 14 45.01 -1.71 10.65
C GLY A 14 43.91 -1.95 11.69
N ARG A 15 43.85 -3.20 12.16
CA ARG A 15 42.82 -3.70 13.09
C ARG A 15 42.65 -2.89 14.39
N PRO A 16 43.71 -2.55 15.17
CA PRO A 16 43.53 -1.92 16.47
C PRO A 16 42.94 -0.51 16.36
N THR A 17 43.36 0.24 15.35
CA THR A 17 42.89 1.60 15.10
C THR A 17 41.48 1.62 14.51
N ALA A 18 41.18 0.71 13.58
CA ALA A 18 39.85 0.61 12.98
C ALA A 18 38.74 0.22 13.98
N LEU A 19 39.09 -0.50 15.05
CA LEU A 19 38.17 -0.86 16.13
C LEU A 19 37.71 0.35 16.97
N LEU A 20 38.52 1.42 17.04
CA LEU A 20 38.14 2.67 17.71
C LEU A 20 37.04 3.42 16.94
N TYR A 21 36.96 3.20 15.64
CA TYR A 21 35.98 3.83 14.75
C TYR A 21 34.81 2.91 14.38
N LYS A 22 34.56 1.87 15.19
CA LYS A 22 33.39 1.01 15.02
C LYS A 22 32.11 1.81 15.16
N PHE A 23 31.13 1.50 14.33
CA PHE A 23 29.82 2.13 14.36
C PHE A 23 28.71 1.09 14.39
N SER A 24 27.50 1.52 14.75
CA SER A 24 26.33 0.63 14.72
C SER A 24 26.00 0.25 13.28
N ASN A 25 25.68 -1.03 13.01
CA ASN A 25 25.25 -1.49 11.70
C ASN A 25 23.79 -1.06 11.40
N LYS A 26 23.56 0.25 11.41
CA LYS A 26 22.30 0.89 11.03
C LYS A 26 22.57 1.76 9.81
N ASN A 27 21.66 1.75 8.84
CA ASN A 27 21.82 2.43 7.55
C ASN A 27 22.27 3.89 7.66
N GLU A 28 21.74 4.64 8.62
CA GLU A 28 22.11 6.06 8.82
C GLU A 28 23.56 6.23 9.27
N HIS A 29 24.01 5.42 10.23
CA HIS A 29 25.40 5.46 10.73
C HIS A 29 26.39 5.02 9.66
N VAL A 30 26.01 4.02 8.84
CA VAL A 30 26.81 3.58 7.69
C VAL A 30 26.92 4.72 6.67
N LYS A 31 25.81 5.35 6.27
CA LYS A 31 25.81 6.47 5.31
C LYS A 31 26.66 7.65 5.81
N ASN A 32 26.52 8.02 7.08
CA ASN A 32 27.29 9.11 7.67
C ASN A 32 28.78 8.79 7.73
N HIS A 33 29.14 7.53 7.99
CA HIS A 33 30.53 7.09 7.92
C HIS A 33 31.09 7.20 6.49
N LEU A 34 30.40 6.66 5.49
CA LEU A 34 30.88 6.66 4.11
C LEU A 34 31.02 8.08 3.51
N LYS A 35 30.17 9.03 3.91
CA LYS A 35 30.26 10.44 3.47
C LYS A 35 31.43 11.21 4.09
N LYS A 36 31.84 10.85 5.31
CA LYS A 36 32.79 11.65 6.11
C LYS A 36 34.23 11.13 6.03
N TRP A 37 34.43 9.85 5.73
CA TRP A 37 35.72 9.19 5.94
C TRP A 37 36.63 9.21 4.71
N GLN A 38 37.75 9.91 4.83
CA GLN A 38 38.73 10.13 3.76
C GLN A 38 39.28 8.83 3.16
N HIS A 39 39.53 7.80 3.98
CA HIS A 39 40.06 6.52 3.50
C HIS A 39 39.09 5.81 2.54
N PHE A 40 37.78 5.91 2.80
CA PHE A 40 36.77 5.37 1.90
C PHE A 40 36.65 6.22 0.63
N ILE A 41 36.61 7.55 0.78
CA ILE A 41 36.54 8.51 -0.33
C ILE A 41 37.71 8.29 -1.31
N ASN A 42 38.93 8.19 -0.79
CA ASN A 42 40.14 7.98 -1.60
C ASN A 42 40.15 6.60 -2.27
N LYS A 43 39.59 5.56 -1.64
CA LYS A 43 39.52 4.21 -2.20
C LYS A 43 38.49 4.09 -3.32
N VAL A 44 37.41 4.88 -3.24
CA VAL A 44 36.33 4.87 -4.24
C VAL A 44 36.67 5.74 -5.46
N GLY A 45 37.54 6.74 -5.30
CA GLY A 45 37.98 7.64 -6.39
C GLY A 45 37.51 9.10 -6.22
N GLY A 46 36.78 9.42 -5.15
CA GLY A 46 36.39 10.79 -4.80
C GLY A 46 34.99 10.90 -4.20
N ILE A 47 34.62 12.11 -3.77
CA ILE A 47 33.34 12.40 -3.11
C ILE A 47 32.15 12.27 -4.08
N GLU A 48 32.37 12.58 -5.35
CA GLU A 48 31.33 12.51 -6.39
C GLU A 48 30.89 11.07 -6.67
N GLU A 49 31.82 10.13 -6.76
CA GLU A 49 31.53 8.71 -6.97
C GLU A 49 30.85 8.09 -5.74
N VAL A 50 31.25 8.51 -4.53
CA VAL A 50 30.56 8.10 -3.29
C VAL A 50 29.10 8.55 -3.32
N SER A 51 28.81 9.76 -3.80
CA SER A 51 27.44 10.27 -3.92
C SER A 51 26.62 9.46 -4.94
N LYS A 52 27.19 9.19 -6.12
CA LYS A 52 26.57 8.35 -7.16
C LYS A 52 26.24 6.94 -6.64
N ILE A 53 27.15 6.31 -5.91
CA ILE A 53 26.93 4.96 -5.33
C ILE A 53 25.79 4.97 -4.30
N LEU A 54 25.68 6.05 -3.50
CA LEU A 54 24.61 6.18 -2.51
C LEU A 54 23.24 6.45 -3.16
N GLU A 55 23.21 7.16 -4.29
CA GLU A 55 22.01 7.42 -5.09
C GLU A 55 21.53 6.15 -5.80
N ILE A 56 22.42 5.40 -6.46
CA ILE A 56 22.09 4.12 -7.10
C ILE A 56 21.49 3.14 -6.07
N LYS A 57 22.10 3.03 -4.87
CA LYS A 57 21.53 2.20 -3.79
C LYS A 57 20.17 2.70 -3.31
N LEU A 58 19.90 4.00 -3.39
CA LEU A 58 18.59 4.55 -3.02
C LEU A 58 17.53 4.20 -4.07
N GLU A 59 17.88 4.23 -5.35
CA GLU A 59 17.02 3.84 -6.47
C GLU A 59 16.72 2.34 -6.47
N GLU A 60 17.73 1.48 -6.29
CA GLU A 60 17.52 0.03 -6.16
C GLU A 60 16.64 -0.33 -4.95
N VAL A 61 16.76 0.41 -3.85
CA VAL A 61 15.92 0.22 -2.66
C VAL A 61 14.49 0.71 -2.94
N LYS A 62 14.31 1.81 -3.68
CA LYS A 62 12.99 2.28 -4.12
C LYS A 62 12.34 1.24 -5.03
N GLU A 63 13.03 0.76 -6.06
CA GLU A 63 12.54 -0.26 -6.99
C GLU A 63 12.21 -1.58 -6.25
N LYS A 64 13.09 -2.06 -5.37
CA LYS A 64 12.79 -3.23 -4.52
C LYS A 64 11.63 -2.97 -3.56
N SER A 65 11.48 -1.76 -3.03
CA SER A 65 10.35 -1.40 -2.17
C SER A 65 9.04 -1.27 -2.96
N GLU A 66 9.09 -0.84 -4.22
CA GLU A 66 7.95 -0.74 -5.13
C GLU A 66 7.51 -2.13 -5.57
N ILE A 67 8.44 -3.01 -5.94
CA ILE A 67 8.18 -4.43 -6.23
C ILE A 67 7.68 -5.16 -4.97
N ALA A 68 8.25 -4.87 -3.80
CA ALA A 68 7.77 -5.40 -2.52
C ALA A 68 6.39 -4.85 -2.15
N ASN A 69 6.10 -3.58 -2.46
CA ASN A 69 4.79 -2.95 -2.23
C ASN A 69 3.73 -3.46 -3.21
N ALA A 70 4.09 -3.76 -4.46
CA ALA A 70 3.25 -4.46 -5.42
C ALA A 70 2.93 -5.89 -4.96
N LYS A 71 3.92 -6.61 -4.41
CA LYS A 71 3.69 -7.89 -3.71
C LYS A 71 2.88 -7.72 -2.42
N LYS A 72 2.96 -6.57 -1.75
CA LYS A 72 2.18 -6.22 -0.54
C LYS A 72 0.75 -5.77 -0.84
N ILE A 73 0.42 -5.41 -2.08
CA ILE A 73 -0.95 -5.11 -2.51
C ILE A 73 -1.83 -6.38 -2.43
N CYS A 74 -1.24 -7.58 -2.42
CA CYS A 74 -1.98 -8.81 -2.15
C CYS A 74 -2.32 -9.02 -0.65
N VAL A 75 -1.77 -8.22 0.29
CA VAL A 75 -1.94 -8.42 1.75
C VAL A 75 -1.98 -7.09 2.53
N LYS A 76 -2.72 -6.08 2.07
CA LYS A 76 -3.05 -4.92 2.93
C LYS A 76 -4.47 -5.05 3.47
N SER A 77 -4.55 -5.75 4.59
CA SER A 77 -5.68 -5.73 5.51
C SER A 77 -5.72 -4.39 6.28
N ASN A 78 -6.43 -3.39 5.77
CA ASN A 78 -7.11 -2.41 6.64
C ASN A 78 -8.58 -2.82 6.72
N ILE A 79 -8.81 -4.06 7.17
CA ILE A 79 -10.08 -4.81 7.10
C ILE A 79 -11.32 -4.05 7.60
N SER A 80 -11.22 -3.05 8.49
CA SER A 80 -12.39 -2.33 9.01
C SER A 80 -12.93 -1.27 8.04
N THR A 81 -12.05 -0.42 7.49
CA THR A 81 -12.41 0.56 6.45
C THR A 81 -12.58 -0.14 5.10
N ASP A 82 -11.76 -1.17 4.84
CA ASP A 82 -11.81 -1.96 3.62
C ASP A 82 -13.07 -2.81 3.52
N LYS A 83 -13.67 -3.26 4.64
CA LYS A 83 -14.91 -4.06 4.59
C LYS A 83 -16.10 -3.27 4.06
N LYS A 84 -16.27 -2.02 4.48
CA LYS A 84 -17.37 -1.17 3.95
C LYS A 84 -17.16 -0.89 2.46
N ASN A 85 -15.91 -0.65 2.05
CA ASN A 85 -15.56 -0.46 0.65
C ASN A 85 -15.81 -1.73 -0.18
N PHE A 86 -15.44 -2.90 0.35
CA PHE A 86 -15.70 -4.19 -0.29
C PHE A 86 -17.20 -4.48 -0.42
N GLU A 87 -17.98 -4.31 0.66
CA GLU A 87 -19.44 -4.51 0.65
C GLU A 87 -20.12 -3.59 -0.37
N SER A 88 -19.68 -2.34 -0.47
CA SER A 88 -20.14 -1.37 -1.48
C SER A 88 -19.79 -1.85 -2.89
N LEU A 89 -18.52 -2.11 -3.18
CA LEU A 89 -18.07 -2.59 -4.50
C LEU A 89 -18.81 -3.85 -4.94
N LEU A 90 -19.07 -4.77 -4.02
CA LEU A 90 -19.79 -6.00 -4.29
C LEU A 90 -21.26 -5.74 -4.67
N LEU A 91 -21.94 -4.82 -3.96
CA LEU A 91 -23.30 -4.42 -4.32
C LEU A 91 -23.34 -3.76 -5.70
N HIS A 92 -22.40 -2.84 -5.98
CA HIS A 92 -22.31 -2.15 -7.26
C HIS A 92 -22.05 -3.13 -8.41
N ALA A 93 -21.15 -4.09 -8.23
CA ALA A 93 -20.89 -5.15 -9.21
C ALA A 93 -22.15 -6.01 -9.43
N THR A 94 -22.86 -6.37 -8.36
CA THR A 94 -24.11 -7.15 -8.42
C THR A 94 -25.17 -6.44 -9.26
N VAL A 95 -25.40 -5.14 -9.00
CA VAL A 95 -26.37 -4.33 -9.74
C VAL A 95 -25.93 -4.12 -11.19
N SER A 96 -24.66 -3.78 -11.42
CA SER A 96 -24.13 -3.52 -12.76
C SER A 96 -24.17 -4.75 -13.66
N ALA A 97 -23.92 -5.93 -13.09
CA ALA A 97 -24.02 -7.20 -13.79
C ALA A 97 -25.45 -7.77 -13.83
N SER A 98 -26.44 -7.06 -13.30
CA SER A 98 -27.85 -7.51 -13.20
C SER A 98 -28.00 -8.88 -12.51
N LEU A 99 -27.16 -9.17 -11.53
CA LEU A 99 -27.18 -10.42 -10.79
C LEU A 99 -28.21 -10.37 -9.65
N ALA A 100 -28.96 -11.46 -9.46
CA ALA A 100 -29.86 -11.60 -8.32
C ALA A 100 -29.06 -11.69 -7.02
N LEU A 101 -29.43 -10.96 -5.96
CA LEU A 101 -28.66 -10.88 -4.69
C LEU A 101 -28.31 -12.24 -4.06
N GLN A 102 -29.06 -13.29 -4.39
CA GLN A 102 -28.83 -14.67 -3.96
C GLN A 102 -27.58 -15.31 -4.56
N TRP A 103 -26.99 -14.75 -5.64
CA TRP A 103 -25.78 -15.28 -6.28
C TRP A 103 -24.63 -15.46 -5.29
N ILE A 104 -24.58 -14.59 -4.28
CA ILE A 104 -23.60 -14.62 -3.21
C ILE A 104 -23.71 -15.86 -2.32
N GLN A 105 -24.84 -16.56 -2.30
CA GLN A 105 -25.05 -17.76 -1.49
C GLN A 105 -24.69 -19.06 -2.23
N ASN A 106 -24.35 -18.97 -3.52
CA ASN A 106 -23.94 -20.12 -4.30
C ASN A 106 -22.59 -20.67 -3.78
N GLU A 107 -22.50 -21.99 -3.63
CA GLU A 107 -21.32 -22.66 -3.08
C GLU A 107 -20.07 -22.50 -3.95
N GLU A 108 -20.19 -22.64 -5.27
CA GLU A 108 -19.07 -22.44 -6.22
C GLU A 108 -18.54 -21.01 -6.16
N VAL A 109 -19.42 -20.03 -5.97
CA VAL A 109 -19.03 -18.62 -5.76
C VAL A 109 -18.27 -18.47 -4.45
N GLN A 110 -18.76 -19.08 -3.36
CA GLN A 110 -18.07 -19.05 -2.07
C GLN A 110 -16.68 -19.69 -2.17
N GLU A 111 -16.55 -20.83 -2.84
CA GLU A 111 -15.28 -21.52 -3.08
C GLU A 111 -14.33 -20.66 -3.94
N LEU A 112 -14.83 -20.02 -4.99
CA LEU A 112 -14.02 -19.12 -5.82
C LEU A 112 -13.44 -17.98 -4.99
N PHE A 113 -14.25 -17.31 -4.18
CA PHE A 113 -13.76 -16.22 -3.34
C PHE A 113 -12.82 -16.70 -2.24
N TYR A 114 -13.06 -17.90 -1.67
CA TYR A 114 -12.15 -18.54 -0.73
C TYR A 114 -10.80 -18.85 -1.38
N PHE A 115 -10.80 -19.34 -2.63
CA PHE A 115 -9.59 -19.61 -3.41
C PHE A 115 -8.80 -18.31 -3.69
N VAL A 116 -9.48 -17.24 -4.10
CA VAL A 116 -8.86 -15.94 -4.37
C VAL A 116 -8.23 -15.38 -3.08
N ASN A 117 -8.95 -15.43 -1.96
CA ASN A 117 -8.45 -15.00 -0.68
C ASN A 117 -9.25 -15.63 0.49
N PRO A 118 -8.65 -16.54 1.28
CA PRO A 118 -9.35 -17.18 2.41
C PRO A 118 -9.82 -16.22 3.51
N SER A 119 -9.22 -15.02 3.59
CA SER A 119 -9.61 -13.99 4.56
C SER A 119 -10.79 -13.13 4.09
N LEU A 120 -11.15 -13.21 2.80
CA LEU A 120 -12.21 -12.42 2.21
C LEU A 120 -13.54 -13.17 2.37
N LYS A 121 -14.36 -12.71 3.30
CA LYS A 121 -15.67 -13.29 3.59
C LYS A 121 -16.76 -12.50 2.90
N LEU A 122 -17.53 -13.18 2.06
CA LEU A 122 -18.70 -12.60 1.42
C LEU A 122 -19.79 -12.31 2.46
N PRO A 123 -20.50 -11.15 2.37
CA PRO A 123 -21.68 -10.90 3.19
C PRO A 123 -22.82 -11.85 2.81
N GLY A 124 -23.73 -12.13 3.75
CA GLY A 124 -24.95 -12.87 3.43
C GLY A 124 -25.92 -12.04 2.58
N CYS A 125 -26.79 -12.70 1.80
CA CYS A 125 -27.80 -12.04 0.96
C CYS A 125 -28.65 -11.02 1.74
N CYS A 126 -29.11 -11.36 2.95
CA CYS A 126 -29.89 -10.42 3.79
C CYS A 126 -29.07 -9.20 4.24
N SER A 127 -27.74 -9.35 4.37
CA SER A 127 -26.86 -8.22 4.67
C SER A 127 -26.72 -7.31 3.45
N LEU A 128 -26.57 -7.91 2.26
CA LEU A 128 -26.43 -7.23 0.99
C LEU A 128 -27.69 -6.41 0.65
N GLY A 129 -28.87 -7.05 0.67
CA GLY A 129 -30.15 -6.40 0.41
C GLY A 129 -30.69 -5.55 1.57
N GLY A 130 -30.13 -5.71 2.78
CA GLY A 130 -30.55 -4.97 3.97
C GLY A 130 -29.63 -3.79 4.25
N ARG A 131 -28.68 -3.98 5.19
CA ARG A 131 -27.84 -2.89 5.70
C ARG A 131 -26.98 -2.24 4.60
N ILE A 132 -26.44 -3.03 3.67
CA ILE A 132 -25.48 -2.54 2.66
C ILE A 132 -26.22 -1.69 1.64
N LEU A 133 -27.29 -2.23 1.04
CA LEU A 133 -28.16 -1.50 0.12
C LEU A 133 -28.70 -0.21 0.75
N ASN A 134 -29.20 -0.27 1.98
CA ASN A 134 -29.71 0.93 2.67
C ASN A 134 -28.65 2.01 2.88
N ASN A 135 -27.40 1.63 3.16
CA ASN A 135 -26.31 2.60 3.31
C ASN A 135 -25.95 3.26 1.97
N GLU A 136 -25.90 2.49 0.89
CA GLU A 136 -25.63 2.99 -0.46
C GLU A 136 -26.76 3.91 -0.95
N VAL A 137 -28.02 3.54 -0.74
CA VAL A 137 -29.18 4.38 -1.07
C VAL A 137 -29.16 5.71 -0.31
N LYS A 138 -28.81 5.69 0.98
CA LYS A 138 -28.69 6.94 1.77
C LYS A 138 -27.60 7.86 1.21
N LYS A 139 -26.44 7.30 0.85
CA LYS A 139 -25.34 8.06 0.26
C LYS A 139 -25.75 8.63 -1.09
N TYR A 140 -26.36 7.82 -1.95
CA TYR A 140 -26.89 8.24 -3.24
C TYR A 140 -27.92 9.36 -3.11
N ASN A 141 -28.88 9.23 -2.19
CA ASN A 141 -29.90 10.26 -1.94
C ASN A 141 -29.29 11.57 -1.45
N TYR A 142 -28.30 11.51 -0.55
CA TYR A 142 -27.58 12.69 -0.10
C TYR A 142 -26.87 13.41 -1.27
N ASP A 143 -26.17 12.65 -2.11
CA ASP A 143 -25.48 13.19 -3.29
C ASP A 143 -26.47 13.78 -4.30
N MET A 144 -27.59 13.11 -4.53
CA MET A 144 -28.68 13.58 -5.39
C MET A 144 -29.26 14.90 -4.88
N ILE A 145 -29.65 14.96 -3.61
CA ILE A 145 -30.21 16.18 -2.99
C ILE A 145 -29.21 17.33 -3.07
N THR A 146 -27.93 17.06 -2.83
CA THR A 146 -26.86 18.08 -2.93
C THR A 146 -26.74 18.62 -4.35
N LYS A 147 -26.77 17.74 -5.37
CA LYS A 147 -26.78 18.15 -6.78
C LYS A 147 -28.02 18.97 -7.14
N LEU A 148 -29.19 18.58 -6.62
CA LEU A 148 -30.46 19.28 -6.87
C LEU A 148 -30.47 20.69 -6.27
N LYS A 149 -29.94 20.88 -5.05
CA LYS A 149 -29.84 22.21 -4.41
C LYS A 149 -28.95 23.18 -5.18
N ASN A 150 -27.94 22.66 -5.87
CA ASN A 150 -27.00 23.47 -6.66
C ASN A 150 -27.49 23.73 -8.10
N ASN A 151 -28.63 23.17 -8.51
CA ASN A 151 -29.13 23.33 -9.86
C ASN A 151 -29.90 24.66 -10.02
N LEU A 152 -29.36 25.53 -10.89
CA LEU A 152 -29.90 26.87 -11.17
C LEU A 152 -31.28 26.85 -11.85
N ILE A 153 -31.60 25.80 -12.61
CA ILE A 153 -32.81 25.70 -13.44
C ILE A 153 -33.98 25.07 -12.64
N GLY A 154 -33.67 24.41 -11.52
CA GLY A 154 -34.62 23.62 -10.74
C GLY A 154 -34.84 22.19 -11.28
N PRO A 155 -35.40 21.27 -10.48
CA PRO A 155 -35.70 19.91 -10.91
C PRO A 155 -36.91 19.86 -11.86
N THR A 156 -36.82 19.04 -12.90
CA THR A 156 -37.98 18.66 -13.74
C THR A 156 -38.49 17.30 -13.27
N LEU A 157 -39.80 17.18 -13.06
CA LEU A 157 -40.45 15.93 -12.66
C LEU A 157 -41.35 15.44 -13.80
N THR A 158 -41.31 14.15 -14.07
CA THR A 158 -42.22 13.45 -14.99
C THR A 158 -42.97 12.39 -14.20
N PHE A 159 -44.29 12.34 -14.36
CA PHE A 159 -45.15 11.35 -13.71
C PHE A 159 -45.49 10.24 -14.71
N ASP A 160 -45.10 9.01 -14.41
CA ASP A 160 -45.59 7.79 -15.03
C ASP A 160 -46.90 7.37 -14.32
N GLY A 161 -47.96 7.17 -15.12
CA GLY A 161 -49.31 6.88 -14.62
C GLY A 161 -49.54 5.42 -14.27
#